data_AF-A0A2V9B049-F1
#
_entry.id   AF-A0A2V9B049-F1
#
_cell.length_a   1.000
_cell.length_b   1.000
_cell.length_c   1.000
_cell.angle_alpha   90.00
_cell.angle_beta   90.00
_cell.angle_gamma   90.00
#
_symmetry.space_group_name_H-M   'P 1'
#
loop_
_entity.id
_entity.type
_entity.pdbx_description
1 polymer ?
#
loop_
_entity_poly.entity_id
_entity_poly.type
_entity_poly.pdbx_seq_one_letter_code
_entity_poly.pdbx_strand_id
1 'polypeptide(L)'
;MESARRSEALREEMELHLAEKAAELQADGMTAERARAEARRRFGNVGLKHEESREIWMTRFWSELGQDIRYGCRTMTANKAFSALAILSLALGIGANTAIYSFMES
;
A
#
# COMPACT_ATOMS: atom_id res chain seq x y z
N MET A 1 23.71 17.95 -4.11
CA MET A 1 23.80 18.54 -2.76
C MET A 1 22.51 18.38 -1.94
N GLU A 2 21.32 18.44 -2.55
CA GLU A 2 20.05 18.33 -1.82
C GLU A 2 19.77 16.93 -1.23
N SER A 3 20.14 15.85 -1.94
CA SER A 3 20.00 14.49 -1.42
C SER A 3 20.89 14.24 -0.19
N ALA A 4 22.11 14.78 -0.17
CA ALA A 4 23.02 14.65 0.96
C ALA A 4 22.47 15.33 2.23
N ARG A 5 21.93 16.55 2.11
CA ARG A 5 21.27 17.25 3.23
C ARG A 5 20.04 16.51 3.73
N ARG A 6 19.24 15.94 2.83
CA ARG A 6 18.06 15.14 3.20
C ARG A 6 18.46 13.86 3.94
N SER A 7 19.51 13.19 3.50
CA SER A 7 20.04 12.01 4.19
C SER A 7 20.62 12.35 5.57
N GLU A 8 21.26 13.50 5.73
CA GLU A 8 21.73 14.00 7.03
C GLU A 8 20.58 14.32 7.98
N ALA A 9 19.57 15.05 7.51
CA ALA A 9 18.38 15.37 8.30
C ALA A 9 17.63 14.11 8.75
N LEU A 10 17.47 13.13 7.86
CA LEU A 10 16.87 11.84 8.19
C LEU A 10 17.70 11.08 9.23
N ARG A 11 19.04 11.13 9.13
CA ARG A 11 19.91 10.49 10.12
C ARG A 11 19.81 11.14 11.48
N GLU A 12 19.71 12.47 11.52
CA GLU A 12 19.56 13.23 12.75
C GLU A 12 18.20 12.96 13.42
N GLU A 13 17.12 12.91 12.65
CA GLU A 13 15.78 12.53 13.12
C GLU A 13 15.74 11.09 13.68
N MET A 14 16.41 10.14 13.00
CA MET A 14 16.53 8.77 13.49
C MET A 14 17.31 8.66 14.81
N GLU A 15 18.43 9.39 14.95
CA GLU A 15 19.21 9.41 16.19
C GLU A 15 18.41 10.03 17.35
N LEU A 16 17.62 11.07 17.06
CA LEU A 16 16.75 11.71 18.05
C LEU A 16 15.68 10.74 18.55
N HIS A 17 15.02 10.01 17.64
CA HIS A 17 14.06 8.95 17.98
C HIS A 17 14.69 7.81 18.81
N LEU A 18 15.91 7.40 18.47
CA LEU A 18 16.65 6.39 19.24
C LEU A 18 16.98 6.87 20.65
N ALA A 19 17.35 8.14 20.79
CA ALA A 19 17.64 8.74 22.09
C ALA A 19 16.39 8.81 22.97
N GLU A 20 15.24 9.21 22.42
CA GLU A 20 13.96 9.20 23.13
C GLU A 20 13.58 7.80 23.60
N LYS A 21 13.68 6.79 22.73
CA LYS A 21 13.37 5.40 23.10
C LYS A 21 14.32 4.83 24.14
N ALA A 22 15.60 5.21 24.09
CA ALA A 22 16.55 4.85 25.12
C ALA A 22 16.22 5.53 26.46
N ALA A 23 15.77 6.78 26.45
CA ALA A 23 15.36 7.50 27.66
C ALA A 23 14.11 6.87 28.30
N GLU A 24 13.11 6.47 27.49
CA GLU A 24 11.93 5.71 27.96
C GLU A 24 12.35 4.39 28.65
N LEU A 25 13.22 3.59 28.00
CA LEU A 25 13.71 2.33 28.56
C LEU A 25 14.52 2.54 29.84
N GLN A 26 15.27 3.63 29.93
CA GLN A 26 16.00 4.00 31.13
C GLN A 26 15.05 4.42 32.26
N ALA A 27 13.96 5.12 31.95
CA ALA A 27 12.92 5.46 32.91
C ALA A 27 12.19 4.20 33.44
N ASP A 28 12.05 3.17 32.61
CA ASP A 28 11.57 1.83 32.99
C ASP A 28 12.59 1.00 33.80
N GLY A 29 13.74 1.60 34.17
CA GLY A 29 14.72 1.00 35.08
C GLY A 29 15.88 0.26 34.39
N MET A 30 16.03 0.35 33.06
CA MET A 30 17.24 -0.14 32.40
C MET A 30 18.44 0.79 32.63
N THR A 31 19.64 0.22 32.68
CA THR A 31 20.88 0.99 32.65
C THR A 31 21.05 1.67 31.29
N ALA A 32 21.63 2.88 31.26
CA ALA A 32 21.74 3.70 30.06
C ALA A 32 22.38 2.97 28.85
N GLU A 33 23.40 2.14 29.08
CA GLU A 33 24.03 1.33 28.02
C GLU A 33 23.09 0.25 27.46
N ARG A 34 22.37 -0.46 28.34
CA ARG A 34 21.40 -1.48 27.91
C ARG A 34 20.18 -0.85 27.22
N ALA A 35 19.72 0.30 27.71
CA ALA A 35 18.61 1.04 27.14
C ALA A 35 18.93 1.50 25.70
N ARG A 36 20.13 2.03 25.44
CA ARG A 36 20.59 2.40 24.10
C ARG A 36 20.74 1.19 23.17
N ALA A 37 21.31 0.10 23.67
CA ALA A 37 21.46 -1.13 22.88
C ALA A 37 20.10 -1.74 22.50
N GLU A 38 19.16 -1.79 23.44
CA GLU A 38 17.82 -2.30 23.22
C GLU A 38 16.99 -1.36 22.34
N ALA A 39 17.12 -0.03 22.47
CA ALA A 39 16.50 0.94 21.58
C ALA A 39 16.95 0.77 20.12
N ARG A 40 18.25 0.62 19.87
CA ARG A 40 18.80 0.33 18.53
C ARG A 40 18.28 -0.99 17.97
N ARG A 41 18.24 -2.03 18.80
CA ARG A 41 17.75 -3.35 18.41
C ARG A 41 16.25 -3.33 18.07
N ARG A 42 15.44 -2.64 18.87
CA ARG A 42 13.99 -2.49 18.62
C ARG A 42 13.73 -1.63 17.38
N PHE A 43 14.43 -0.51 17.21
CA PHE A 43 14.27 0.35 16.04
C PHE A 43 14.60 -0.39 14.74
N GLY A 44 15.71 -1.15 14.71
CA GLY A 44 16.04 -2.01 13.57
C GLY A 44 15.02 -3.14 13.32
N ASN A 45 14.41 -3.68 14.37
CA ASN A 45 13.36 -4.69 14.27
C ASN A 45 12.00 -4.10 13.80
N VAL A 46 11.68 -2.86 14.17
CA VAL A 46 10.47 -2.17 13.71
C VAL A 46 10.50 -1.97 12.19
N GLY A 47 11.67 -1.71 11.60
CA GLY A 47 11.83 -1.71 10.14
C GLY A 47 11.51 -3.07 9.49
N LEU A 48 11.88 -4.18 10.13
CA LEU A 48 11.53 -5.54 9.71
C LEU A 48 10.02 -5.85 9.87
N LYS A 49 9.38 -5.36 10.94
CA LYS A 49 7.92 -5.48 11.13
C LYS A 49 7.10 -4.70 10.11
N HIS A 50 7.68 -3.64 9.53
CA HIS A 50 7.07 -2.94 8.41
C HIS A 50 7.04 -3.79 7.13
N GLU A 51 8.03 -4.67 6.92
CA GLU A 51 8.06 -5.61 5.79
C GLU A 51 6.94 -6.68 5.94
N GLU A 52 6.77 -7.21 7.16
CA GLU A 52 5.72 -8.18 7.50
C GLU A 52 4.31 -7.58 7.37
N SER A 53 4.16 -6.28 7.69
CA SER A 53 2.91 -5.55 7.49
C SER A 53 2.56 -5.37 6.00
N ARG A 54 3.54 -5.35 5.11
CA ARG A 54 3.31 -5.18 3.66
C ARG A 54 2.62 -6.39 3.06
N GLU A 55 2.98 -7.59 3.50
CA GLU A 55 2.40 -8.85 3.02
C GLU A 55 0.94 -9.02 3.51
N ILE A 56 0.67 -8.65 4.77
CA ILE A 56 -0.68 -8.62 5.34
C ILE A 56 -1.56 -7.57 4.65
N TRP A 57 -0.99 -6.39 4.35
CA TRP A 57 -1.73 -5.32 3.68
C TRP A 57 -2.07 -5.71 2.23
N MET A 58 -1.14 -6.33 1.51
CA MET A 58 -1.37 -6.75 0.12
C MET A 58 -2.40 -7.87 0.04
N THR A 59 -2.29 -8.90 0.88
CA THR A 59 -3.26 -10.02 0.92
C THR A 59 -4.66 -9.55 1.32
N ARG A 60 -4.77 -8.64 2.29
CA ARG A 60 -6.03 -8.03 2.69
C ARG A 60 -6.65 -7.20 1.56
N PHE A 61 -5.86 -6.37 0.88
CA PHE A 61 -6.32 -5.57 -0.25
C PHE A 61 -6.86 -6.45 -1.39
N TRP A 62 -6.15 -7.52 -1.76
CA TRP A 62 -6.61 -8.46 -2.79
C TRP A 62 -7.89 -9.19 -2.39
N SER A 63 -8.03 -9.56 -1.11
CA SER A 63 -9.24 -10.19 -0.58
C SER A 63 -10.45 -9.25 -0.62
N GLU A 64 -10.28 -8.00 -0.17
CA GLU A 64 -11.33 -6.98 -0.15
C GLU A 64 -11.77 -6.64 -1.60
N LEU A 65 -10.82 -6.45 -2.51
CA LEU A 65 -11.10 -6.16 -3.92
C LEU A 65 -11.89 -7.29 -4.61
N GLY A 66 -11.50 -8.55 -4.36
CA GLY A 66 -12.21 -9.71 -4.91
C GLY A 66 -13.62 -9.85 -4.36
N GLN A 67 -13.82 -9.52 -3.07
CA GLN A 67 -15.13 -9.56 -2.43
C GLN A 67 -16.05 -8.47 -3.00
N ASP A 68 -15.54 -7.26 -3.20
CA ASP A 68 -16.30 -6.15 -3.79
C ASP A 68 -16.66 -6.41 -5.25
N ILE A 69 -15.73 -6.94 -6.06
CA ILE A 69 -16.01 -7.35 -7.44
C ILE A 69 -17.11 -8.42 -7.47
N ARG A 70 -17.02 -9.44 -6.60
CA ARG A 70 -18.05 -10.50 -6.54
C ARG A 70 -19.40 -9.94 -6.12
N TYR A 71 -19.42 -9.00 -5.18
CA TYR A 71 -20.65 -8.36 -4.72
C TYR A 71 -21.27 -7.45 -5.79
N GLY A 72 -20.43 -6.67 -6.49
CA GLY A 72 -20.80 -5.85 -7.64
C GLY A 72 -21.36 -6.70 -8.79
N CYS A 73 -20.66 -7.75 -9.20
CA CYS A 73 -21.14 -8.69 -10.21
C CYS A 73 -22.45 -9.38 -9.82
N ARG A 74 -22.64 -9.73 -8.54
CA ARG A 74 -23.89 -10.31 -8.05
C ARG A 74 -25.06 -9.30 -8.09
N THR A 75 -24.77 -8.03 -7.81
CA THR A 75 -25.75 -6.95 -7.90
C THR A 75 -26.11 -6.64 -9.36
N MET A 76 -25.12 -6.68 -10.26
CA MET A 76 -25.30 -6.50 -11.70
C MET A 76 -26.10 -7.65 -12.33
N THR A 77 -25.94 -8.88 -11.86
CA THR A 77 -26.73 -10.04 -12.33
C THR A 77 -28.13 -10.09 -11.72
N ALA A 78 -28.35 -9.50 -10.55
CA ALA A 78 -29.69 -9.27 -10.01
C ALA A 78 -30.50 -8.28 -10.88
N ASN A 79 -29.83 -7.26 -11.46
CA ASN A 79 -30.43 -6.28 -12.36
C ASN A 79 -30.01 -6.48 -13.83
N LYS A 80 -30.44 -7.62 -14.42
CA LYS A 80 -30.06 -8.08 -15.77
C LYS A 80 -30.26 -7.03 -16.88
N ALA A 81 -31.24 -6.14 -16.76
CA ALA A 81 -31.53 -5.11 -17.77
C ALA A 81 -30.42 -4.04 -17.88
N PHE A 82 -29.88 -3.57 -16.75
CA PHE A 82 -28.79 -2.59 -16.75
C PHE A 82 -27.50 -3.19 -17.31
N SER A 83 -27.18 -4.42 -16.91
CA SER A 83 -26.02 -5.15 -17.42
C SER A 83 -26.09 -5.40 -18.93
N ALA A 84 -27.27 -5.76 -19.45
CA ALA A 84 -27.46 -5.94 -20.89
C ALA A 84 -27.24 -4.65 -21.67
N LEU A 85 -27.80 -3.52 -21.21
CA LEU A 85 -27.59 -2.21 -21.83
C LEU A 85 -26.12 -1.76 -21.78
N ALA A 86 -25.45 -1.98 -20.64
CA ALA A 86 -24.03 -1.67 -20.49
C ALA A 86 -23.17 -2.51 -21.46
N ILE A 87 -23.43 -3.81 -21.58
CA ILE A 87 -22.72 -4.70 -22.52
C ILE A 87 -22.98 -4.27 -23.97
N LEU A 88 -24.23 -3.97 -24.34
CA LEU A 88 -24.58 -3.49 -25.69
C LEU A 88 -23.88 -2.16 -26.02
N SER A 89 -23.86 -1.21 -25.09
CA SER A 89 -23.18 0.07 -25.27
C SER A 89 -21.66 -0.11 -25.42
N LEU A 90 -21.03 -0.96 -24.59
CA LEU A 90 -19.61 -1.29 -24.72
C LEU A 90 -19.30 -1.99 -26.03
N ALA A 91 -20.11 -2.98 -26.41
CA ALA A 91 -19.93 -3.72 -27.66
C ALA A 91 -20.06 -2.79 -28.88
N LEU A 92 -21.02 -1.86 -28.86
CA LEU A 92 -21.17 -0.87 -29.92
C LEU A 92 -20.01 0.12 -29.96
N GLY A 93 -19.54 0.64 -28.82
CA GLY A 93 -18.42 1.57 -28.78
C GLY A 93 -17.10 0.94 -29.22
N ILE A 94 -16.82 -0.27 -28.72
CA ILE A 94 -15.63 -1.05 -29.11
C ILE A 94 -15.74 -1.44 -30.58
N GLY A 95 -16.85 -2.06 -30.99
CA GLY A 95 -17.06 -2.54 -32.36
C GLY A 95 -17.06 -1.42 -33.39
N ALA A 96 -17.65 -0.26 -33.08
CA ALA A 96 -17.63 0.91 -33.97
C ALA A 96 -16.21 1.46 -34.12
N ASN A 97 -15.46 1.61 -33.03
CA ASN A 97 -14.06 2.05 -33.12
C ASN A 97 -13.22 1.04 -33.89
N THR A 98 -13.34 -0.26 -33.59
CA THR A 98 -12.62 -1.31 -34.31
C THR A 98 -12.98 -1.32 -35.80
N ALA A 99 -14.25 -1.15 -36.16
CA ALA A 99 -14.69 -1.07 -37.55
C ALA A 99 -14.11 0.16 -38.26
N ILE A 100 -14.13 1.34 -37.62
CA ILE A 100 -13.54 2.57 -38.17
C ILE A 100 -12.05 2.38 -38.45
N TYR A 101 -11.29 1.87 -37.48
CA TYR A 101 -9.86 1.59 -37.67
C TYR A 101 -9.62 0.54 -38.76
N SER A 102 -10.42 -0.54 -38.79
CA SER A 102 -10.32 -1.57 -39.83
C SER A 102 -10.64 -1.06 -41.23
N PHE A 103 -11.53 -0.07 -41.38
CA PHE A 103 -11.82 0.57 -42.66
C PHE A 103 -10.80 1.66 -43.04
N MET A 104 -10.14 2.29 -42.07
CA MET A 104 -9.08 3.28 -42.32
C MET A 104 -7.73 2.65 -42.66
N GLU A 105 -7.46 1.44 -42.18
CA GLU A 105 -6.23 0.68 -42.45
C GLU A 105 -6.33 -0.17 -43.74
N SER A 106 -7.50 -0.15 -44.40
CA SER A 106 -7.74 -0.71 -45.75
C SER A 106 -7.59 0.36 -46.83
#